data_AF-A0A0A3I5T7-F1
#
_entry.id   AF-A0A0A3I5T7-F1
#
_cell.length_a   1.000
_cell.length_b   1.000
_cell.length_c   1.000
_cell.angle_alpha   90.00
_cell.angle_beta   90.00
_cell.angle_gamma   90.00
#
_symmetry.space_group_name_H-M   'P 1'
#
loop_
_entity.id
_entity.type
_entity.pdbx_description
1 polymer ?
#
loop_
_entity_poly.entity_id
_entity_poly.type
_entity_poly.pdbx_seq_one_letter_code
_entity_poly.pdbx_strand_id
1 'polypeptide(L)'
;MLKIKNIEFIKAVYDDSLSHNIFSIANIQFSNYPPINGALLYWKKNNNTQSEYTSEGDYKFYYDMANGKYFASVKFPKNVKLTRDQKQELAFILLDERGSIGSYSLKTHRNRKNSFNPKKSLEKLIFPESFDVKSIPSYVGPIIDEKDMNLLTKTNPDYTKKFIEDYCYFRYQLVRLHPTDFEDYLEYVDFSYVCYACDQLSEKYLIHNINQVDFSTLQYNYPVLSRLSASFKNYMILELKRQNAKINQHFEHEIDTFIEDETYFSEYGYIDLMDEDDDIEEEEIEFQFFEFDRGQYKWYGSEHLVKGIPSFRSQVYDDLGFKNPTNKEMDHLMKSYTLEQINLLSAVLEPHWLHRFREIIDWKAACLYNPYLTDDFLSAHLNYVQFEELGQNLWCEVTEEFIEKYMNRFNHTKPVPLIIRHLTEEIYLNHKDTLKVDSDLLYQYYQSVGDEEYEKIQSLLED
;
A
#
# COMPACT_ATOMS: atom_id res chain seq x y z
N MET A 1 -33.11 25.38 -15.71
CA MET A 1 -32.02 24.94 -14.83
C MET A 1 -32.32 25.33 -13.39
N LEU A 2 -32.33 24.36 -12.47
CA LEU A 2 -32.50 24.64 -11.04
C LEU A 2 -31.23 25.32 -10.52
N LYS A 3 -31.36 26.35 -9.69
CA LYS A 3 -30.22 27.05 -9.07
C LYS A 3 -30.16 26.66 -7.61
N ILE A 4 -29.25 25.76 -7.27
CA ILE A 4 -29.04 25.28 -5.90
C ILE A 4 -28.29 26.35 -5.12
N LYS A 5 -28.81 26.71 -3.94
CA LYS A 5 -28.20 27.68 -3.01
C LYS A 5 -27.40 26.98 -1.92
N ASN A 6 -27.93 25.88 -1.40
CA ASN A 6 -27.29 25.09 -0.35
C ASN A 6 -27.86 23.65 -0.36
N ILE A 7 -27.02 22.67 -0.04
CA ILE A 7 -27.41 21.28 0.20
C ILE A 7 -26.94 20.92 1.60
N GLU A 8 -27.87 20.51 2.46
CA GLU A 8 -27.57 20.02 3.80
C GLU A 8 -27.83 18.52 3.86
N PHE A 9 -26.80 17.76 4.21
CA PHE A 9 -26.89 16.31 4.35
C PHE A 9 -27.06 15.92 5.83
N ILE A 10 -28.15 15.21 6.11
CA ILE A 10 -28.42 14.59 7.41
C ILE A 10 -28.03 13.13 7.33
N LYS A 11 -27.09 12.71 8.19
CA LYS A 11 -26.67 11.31 8.31
C LYS A 11 -27.83 10.47 8.86
N ALA A 12 -28.31 9.51 8.09
CA ALA A 12 -29.32 8.56 8.55
C ALA A 12 -28.66 7.43 9.36
N VAL A 13 -29.34 6.98 10.43
CA VAL A 13 -28.99 5.79 11.21
C VAL A 13 -29.57 4.57 10.50
N TYR A 14 -28.75 3.54 10.31
CA TYR A 14 -29.15 2.28 9.70
C TYR A 14 -30.15 1.53 10.61
N ASP A 15 -31.23 1.03 10.00
CA ASP A 15 -32.14 0.09 10.60
C ASP A 15 -32.14 -1.18 9.74
N ASP A 16 -31.60 -2.28 10.27
CA ASP A 16 -31.46 -3.58 9.60
C ASP A 16 -32.83 -4.19 9.17
N SER A 17 -33.94 -3.57 9.58
CA SER A 17 -35.30 -3.98 9.19
C SER A 17 -35.79 -3.41 7.86
N LEU A 18 -35.07 -2.46 7.24
CA LEU A 18 -35.50 -1.80 6.01
C LEU A 18 -34.95 -2.47 4.75
N SER A 19 -35.83 -2.73 3.77
CA SER A 19 -35.50 -3.30 2.46
C SER A 19 -34.70 -2.39 1.52
N HIS A 20 -34.37 -1.17 1.96
CA HIS A 20 -33.61 -0.16 1.24
C HIS A 20 -32.50 0.35 2.15
N ASN A 21 -31.25 0.29 1.69
CA ASN A 21 -30.11 0.79 2.46
C ASN A 21 -29.98 2.29 2.20
N ILE A 22 -30.64 3.09 3.04
CA ILE A 22 -30.57 4.57 3.02
C ILE A 22 -29.24 4.99 3.65
N PHE A 23 -28.42 5.72 2.91
CA PHE A 23 -27.11 6.17 3.40
C PHE A 23 -27.05 7.68 3.68
N SER A 24 -27.98 8.47 3.13
CA SER A 24 -28.04 9.91 3.38
C SER A 24 -29.44 10.47 3.13
N ILE A 25 -29.76 11.56 3.83
CA ILE A 25 -30.94 12.37 3.59
C ILE A 25 -30.47 13.78 3.22
N ALA A 26 -30.89 14.30 2.08
CA ALA A 26 -30.54 15.64 1.63
C ALA A 26 -31.72 16.61 1.77
N ASN A 27 -31.43 17.78 2.34
CA ASN A 27 -32.29 18.96 2.31
C ASN A 27 -31.68 19.99 1.35
N ILE A 28 -32.45 20.39 0.34
CA ILE A 28 -31.95 21.17 -0.79
C ILE A 28 -32.67 22.49 -0.81
N GLN A 29 -31.90 23.57 -0.72
CA GLN A 29 -32.39 24.94 -0.86
C GLN A 29 -32.09 25.44 -2.26
N PHE A 30 -33.11 25.91 -2.98
CA PHE A 30 -32.96 26.50 -4.30
C PHE A 30 -33.19 28.01 -4.24
N SER A 31 -32.60 28.75 -5.18
CA SER A 31 -32.87 30.19 -5.35
C SER A 31 -34.09 30.45 -6.24
N ASN A 32 -34.52 29.46 -7.03
CA ASN A 32 -35.58 29.59 -8.03
C ASN A 32 -36.66 28.49 -7.94
N TYR A 33 -36.67 27.70 -6.86
CA TYR A 33 -37.63 26.63 -6.63
C TYR A 33 -37.89 26.47 -5.11
N PRO A 34 -39.06 25.95 -4.67
CA PRO A 34 -39.27 25.61 -3.26
C PRO A 34 -38.22 24.62 -2.73
N PRO A 35 -37.82 24.71 -1.46
CA PRO A 35 -36.86 23.77 -0.89
C PRO A 35 -37.41 22.33 -0.91
N ILE A 36 -36.53 21.37 -1.18
CA ILE A 36 -36.83 19.94 -1.12
C ILE A 36 -36.22 19.42 0.18
N ASN A 37 -37.07 19.06 1.13
CA ASN A 37 -36.62 18.51 2.40
C ASN A 37 -36.83 16.99 2.41
N GLY A 38 -35.80 16.23 2.75
CA GLY A 38 -35.90 14.78 2.91
C GLY A 38 -35.74 13.97 1.63
N ALA A 39 -34.91 14.40 0.68
CA ALA A 39 -34.54 13.55 -0.45
C ALA A 39 -33.69 12.38 0.06
N LEU A 40 -34.14 11.14 -0.17
CA LEU A 40 -33.49 9.95 0.38
C LEU A 40 -32.52 9.37 -0.64
N LEU A 41 -31.24 9.30 -0.28
CA LEU A 41 -30.21 8.65 -1.08
C LEU A 41 -30.08 7.20 -0.60
N TYR A 42 -30.23 6.25 -1.52
CA TYR A 42 -30.20 4.83 -1.19
C TYR A 42 -29.56 4.01 -2.31
N TRP A 43 -29.13 2.80 -1.97
CA TRP A 43 -28.69 1.81 -2.95
C TRP A 43 -29.47 0.50 -2.78
N LYS A 44 -29.56 -0.27 -3.87
CA LYS A 44 -30.29 -1.54 -3.90
C LYS A 44 -29.69 -2.51 -4.90
N LYS A 45 -29.80 -3.81 -4.62
CA LYS A 45 -29.54 -4.87 -5.61
C LYS A 45 -30.55 -4.75 -6.74
N ASN A 46 -30.05 -4.74 -7.97
CA ASN A 46 -30.90 -4.67 -9.14
C ASN A 46 -31.44 -6.05 -9.47
N ASN A 47 -32.73 -6.23 -9.30
CA ASN A 47 -33.42 -7.46 -9.69
C ASN A 47 -33.91 -7.42 -11.15
N ASN A 48 -33.81 -6.28 -11.82
CA ASN A 48 -34.26 -6.10 -13.21
C ASN A 48 -33.37 -5.11 -13.98
N THR A 49 -32.48 -5.66 -14.81
CA THR A 49 -31.51 -4.92 -15.63
C THR A 49 -32.11 -4.25 -16.87
N GLN A 50 -33.36 -4.55 -17.26
CA GLN A 50 -33.94 -4.05 -18.50
C GLN A 50 -34.58 -2.65 -18.39
N SER A 51 -34.68 -2.07 -17.19
CA SER A 51 -35.31 -0.76 -16.98
C SER A 51 -34.39 0.21 -16.26
N GLU A 52 -34.24 1.41 -16.81
CA GLU A 52 -33.50 2.55 -16.27
C GLU A 52 -34.15 3.16 -15.01
N TYR A 53 -35.37 2.75 -14.66
CA TYR A 53 -36.14 3.32 -13.56
C TYR A 53 -36.58 2.23 -12.57
N THR A 54 -36.72 2.60 -11.30
CA THR A 54 -37.34 1.74 -10.30
C THR A 54 -38.84 1.61 -10.56
N SER A 55 -39.49 0.62 -9.95
CA SER A 55 -40.96 0.51 -9.96
C SER A 55 -41.66 1.74 -9.36
N GLU A 56 -40.93 2.55 -8.58
CA GLU A 56 -41.41 3.79 -7.96
C GLU A 56 -41.13 5.03 -8.82
N GLY A 57 -40.44 4.88 -9.95
CA GLY A 57 -40.15 5.96 -10.91
C GLY A 57 -38.86 6.73 -10.66
N ASP A 58 -37.99 6.25 -9.78
CA ASP A 58 -36.69 6.86 -9.50
C ASP A 58 -35.65 6.41 -10.55
N TYR A 59 -34.78 7.32 -10.99
CA TYR A 59 -33.74 6.99 -11.97
C TYR A 59 -32.66 6.12 -11.32
N LYS A 60 -32.30 5.02 -11.98
CA LYS A 60 -31.23 4.14 -11.53
C LYS A 60 -29.90 4.63 -12.09
N PHE A 61 -29.00 5.01 -11.20
CA PHE A 61 -27.61 5.22 -11.54
C PHE A 61 -26.87 3.90 -11.33
N TYR A 62 -26.36 3.34 -12.42
CA TYR A 62 -25.59 2.11 -12.39
C TYR A 62 -24.12 2.43 -12.16
N TYR A 63 -23.49 1.69 -11.25
CA TYR A 63 -22.07 1.84 -10.93
C TYR A 63 -21.16 1.29 -12.06
N ASP A 64 -21.69 0.37 -12.86
CA ASP A 64 -21.05 -0.19 -14.06
C ASP A 64 -22.11 -0.35 -15.16
N MET A 65 -21.83 0.18 -16.36
CA MET A 65 -22.68 0.02 -17.55
C MET A 65 -22.67 -1.42 -18.07
N ALA A 66 -21.64 -2.21 -17.76
CA ALA A 66 -21.49 -3.60 -18.18
C ALA A 66 -22.17 -4.59 -17.22
N ASN A 67 -22.15 -4.34 -15.90
CA ASN A 67 -22.73 -5.24 -14.90
C ASN A 67 -23.74 -4.53 -13.97
N GLY A 68 -25.00 -4.45 -14.43
CA GLY A 68 -26.09 -3.78 -13.72
C GLY A 68 -26.62 -4.50 -12.47
N LYS A 69 -25.78 -5.16 -11.65
CA LYS A 69 -26.19 -5.94 -10.46
C LYS A 69 -26.65 -5.06 -9.28
N TYR A 70 -26.19 -3.82 -9.18
CA TYR A 70 -26.56 -2.86 -8.13
C TYR A 70 -26.81 -1.47 -8.74
N PHE A 71 -27.68 -0.68 -8.13
CA PHE A 71 -27.92 0.71 -8.53
C PHE A 71 -28.03 1.64 -7.32
N ALA A 72 -27.58 2.89 -7.51
CA ALA A 72 -27.86 4.02 -6.64
C ALA A 72 -29.10 4.75 -7.16
N SER A 73 -29.88 5.34 -6.25
CA SER A 73 -30.97 6.21 -6.65
C SER A 73 -31.33 7.21 -5.56
N VAL A 74 -32.07 8.25 -5.95
CA VAL A 74 -32.56 9.28 -5.04
C VAL A 74 -34.07 9.28 -5.08
N LYS A 75 -34.69 8.96 -3.96
CA LYS A 75 -36.14 9.03 -3.79
C LYS A 75 -36.53 10.42 -3.33
N PHE A 76 -37.17 11.17 -4.23
CA PHE A 76 -37.69 12.50 -3.91
C PHE A 76 -39.04 12.41 -3.17
N PRO A 77 -39.32 13.34 -2.24
CA PRO A 77 -40.64 13.44 -1.61
C PRO A 77 -41.78 13.59 -2.64
N LYS A 78 -42.93 12.96 -2.38
CA LYS A 78 -44.07 12.89 -3.33
C LYS A 78 -44.64 14.26 -3.74
N ASN A 79 -44.43 15.29 -2.94
CA ASN A 79 -44.90 16.66 -3.16
C ASN A 79 -43.99 17.47 -4.11
N VAL A 80 -42.87 16.91 -4.58
CA VAL A 80 -41.93 17.57 -5.47
C VAL A 80 -42.44 17.58 -6.93
N LYS A 81 -42.68 18.78 -7.48
CA LYS A 81 -43.16 19.00 -8.86
C LYS A 81 -42.00 19.23 -9.84
N LEU A 82 -40.96 18.40 -9.79
CA LEU A 82 -39.86 18.43 -10.76
C LEU A 82 -40.19 17.55 -11.97
N THR A 83 -39.75 17.96 -13.16
CA THR A 83 -39.83 17.10 -14.35
C THR A 83 -38.89 15.89 -14.21
N ARG A 84 -39.07 14.87 -15.04
CA ARG A 84 -38.25 13.66 -15.02
C ARG A 84 -36.76 13.99 -15.20
N ASP A 85 -36.44 14.82 -16.19
CA ASP A 85 -35.06 15.23 -16.49
C ASP A 85 -34.46 16.05 -15.34
N GLN A 86 -35.24 16.93 -14.72
CA GLN A 86 -34.80 17.71 -13.55
C GLN A 86 -34.55 16.82 -12.33
N LYS A 87 -35.35 15.77 -12.13
CA LYS A 87 -35.12 14.79 -11.06
C LYS A 87 -33.86 13.97 -11.31
N GLN A 88 -33.62 13.58 -12.57
CA GLN A 88 -32.41 12.85 -12.94
C GLN A 88 -31.16 13.72 -12.76
N GLU A 89 -31.16 14.95 -13.28
CA GLU A 89 -30.05 15.90 -13.14
C GLU A 89 -29.77 16.21 -11.66
N LEU A 90 -30.81 16.46 -10.86
CA LEU A 90 -30.66 16.71 -9.44
C LEU A 90 -30.20 15.47 -8.66
N ALA A 91 -30.69 14.28 -9.02
CA ALA A 91 -30.24 13.03 -8.40
C ALA A 91 -28.77 12.75 -8.70
N PHE A 92 -28.32 13.03 -9.92
CA PHE A 92 -26.91 12.95 -10.29
C PHE A 92 -26.06 13.88 -9.42
N ILE A 93 -26.43 15.16 -9.32
CA ILE A 93 -25.71 16.14 -8.49
C ILE A 93 -25.68 15.73 -7.01
N LEU A 94 -26.79 15.23 -6.46
CA LEU A 94 -26.84 14.81 -5.05
C LEU A 94 -26.01 13.56 -4.78
N LEU A 95 -25.97 12.63 -5.73
CA LEU A 95 -25.13 11.45 -5.63
C LEU A 95 -23.66 11.86 -5.77
N ASP A 96 -23.29 12.70 -6.74
CA ASP A 96 -21.93 13.20 -6.97
C ASP A 96 -21.38 14.06 -5.80
N GLU A 97 -22.20 14.96 -5.24
CA GLU A 97 -21.84 15.79 -4.09
C GLU A 97 -21.71 14.98 -2.79
N ARG A 98 -22.47 13.89 -2.64
CA ARG A 98 -22.44 13.05 -1.43
C ARG A 98 -21.47 11.88 -1.52
N GLY A 99 -21.34 11.34 -2.72
CA GLY A 99 -20.52 10.20 -3.11
C GLY A 99 -19.73 10.61 -4.34
N SER A 100 -18.41 10.71 -4.19
CA SER A 100 -17.55 10.74 -5.37
C SER A 100 -17.76 9.42 -6.09
N ILE A 101 -18.56 9.44 -7.17
CA ILE A 101 -18.87 8.27 -7.99
C ILE A 101 -17.58 7.81 -8.65
N GLY A 102 -16.89 6.89 -7.98
CA GLY A 102 -15.73 6.18 -8.47
C GLY A 102 -16.07 4.71 -8.59
N SER A 103 -16.10 4.21 -9.82
CA SER A 103 -16.09 2.78 -10.09
C SER A 103 -14.65 2.27 -10.05
N TYR A 104 -14.32 1.36 -9.14
CA TYR A 104 -13.04 0.66 -9.13
C TYR A 104 -13.23 -0.79 -9.54
N SER A 105 -12.57 -1.17 -10.63
CA SER A 105 -12.44 -2.55 -11.07
C SER A 105 -11.32 -3.23 -10.25
N LEU A 106 -11.68 -4.04 -9.26
CA LEU A 106 -10.75 -4.84 -8.44
C LEU A 106 -10.06 -6.00 -9.21
N LYS A 107 -8.73 -6.02 -9.22
CA LYS A 107 -7.99 -7.27 -9.48
C LYS A 107 -8.17 -8.19 -8.26
N THR A 108 -8.90 -9.28 -8.43
CA THR A 108 -8.82 -10.39 -7.48
C THR A 108 -7.45 -11.06 -7.61
N HIS A 109 -6.98 -11.67 -6.52
CA HIS A 109 -5.73 -12.42 -6.50
C HIS A 109 -5.66 -13.32 -7.75
N ARG A 110 -4.53 -13.29 -8.47
CA ARG A 110 -4.22 -14.31 -9.47
C ARG A 110 -4.22 -15.62 -8.68
N ASN A 111 -5.31 -16.37 -8.70
CA ASN A 111 -5.22 -17.80 -8.48
C ASN A 111 -4.34 -18.29 -9.62
N ARG A 112 -3.01 -18.29 -9.39
CA ARG A 112 -2.11 -19.11 -10.18
C ARG A 112 -2.79 -20.47 -10.18
N LYS A 113 -3.11 -21.01 -11.36
CA LYS A 113 -3.44 -22.43 -11.53
C LYS A 113 -2.22 -23.25 -11.15
N ASN A 114 -1.72 -23.12 -9.92
CA ASN A 114 -0.68 -23.93 -9.37
C ASN A 114 -1.39 -25.19 -8.90
N SER A 115 -1.16 -26.28 -9.62
CA SER A 115 -1.68 -27.62 -9.29
C SER A 115 -1.15 -28.16 -7.95
N PHE A 116 -0.18 -27.45 -7.34
CA PHE A 116 0.40 -27.79 -6.06
C PHE A 116 -0.57 -27.52 -4.91
N ASN A 117 -0.92 -28.60 -4.19
CA ASN A 117 -1.74 -28.53 -2.98
C ASN A 117 -0.83 -28.81 -1.77
N PRO A 118 -0.46 -27.81 -0.95
CA PRO A 118 0.45 -27.96 0.18
C PRO A 118 0.05 -29.08 1.13
N LYS A 119 -1.24 -29.14 1.49
CA LYS A 119 -1.78 -30.16 2.40
C LYS A 119 -1.55 -31.58 1.88
N LYS A 120 -1.94 -31.84 0.64
CA LYS A 120 -1.79 -33.18 0.03
C LYS A 120 -0.32 -33.57 -0.17
N SER A 121 0.54 -32.59 -0.45
CA SER A 121 1.97 -32.84 -0.63
C SER A 121 2.65 -33.11 0.71
N LEU A 122 2.28 -32.39 1.77
CA LEU A 122 2.74 -32.62 3.14
C LEU A 122 2.33 -34.00 3.65
N GLU A 123 1.08 -34.42 3.41
CA GLU A 123 0.58 -35.75 3.79
C GLU A 123 1.35 -36.92 3.13
N LYS A 124 2.04 -36.67 2.01
CA LYS A 124 2.90 -37.68 1.35
C LYS A 124 4.30 -37.78 1.95
N LEU A 125 4.74 -36.77 2.69
CA LEU A 125 6.05 -36.76 3.33
C LEU A 125 6.00 -37.59 4.61
N ILE A 126 6.91 -38.56 4.72
CA ILE A 126 7.10 -39.35 5.93
C ILE A 126 8.26 -38.72 6.70
N PHE A 127 7.93 -37.89 7.69
CA PHE A 127 8.91 -37.20 8.51
C PHE A 127 9.65 -38.17 9.45
N PRO A 128 11.00 -38.17 9.45
CA PRO A 128 11.79 -38.86 10.48
C PRO A 128 11.50 -38.31 11.88
N GLU A 129 11.58 -39.14 12.92
CA GLU A 129 11.35 -38.71 14.31
C GLU A 129 12.37 -37.66 14.79
N SER A 130 13.58 -37.66 14.22
CA SER A 130 14.66 -36.72 14.49
C SER A 130 14.64 -35.48 13.59
N PHE A 131 13.57 -35.27 12.81
CA PHE A 131 13.52 -34.21 11.83
C PHE A 131 13.52 -32.81 12.47
N ASP A 132 14.54 -32.03 12.12
CA ASP A 132 14.60 -30.59 12.40
C ASP A 132 14.48 -29.82 11.08
N VAL A 133 13.61 -28.83 11.07
CA VAL A 133 13.37 -27.94 9.92
C VAL A 133 14.67 -27.24 9.48
N LYS A 134 15.58 -26.95 10.42
CA LYS A 134 16.88 -26.30 10.17
C LYS A 134 17.98 -27.26 9.72
N SER A 135 17.72 -28.57 9.69
CA SER A 135 18.72 -29.58 9.35
C SER A 135 19.20 -29.53 7.90
N ILE A 136 18.43 -28.90 7.01
CA ILE A 136 18.76 -28.71 5.59
C ILE A 136 18.97 -27.20 5.34
N PRO A 137 20.18 -26.77 4.93
CA PRO A 137 20.49 -25.36 4.72
C PRO A 137 19.57 -24.66 3.71
N SER A 138 19.44 -23.34 3.88
CA SER A 138 18.61 -22.46 3.05
C SER A 138 19.07 -22.37 1.59
N TYR A 139 20.39 -22.45 1.34
CA TYR A 139 20.94 -22.36 -0.01
C TYR A 139 20.65 -23.58 -0.91
N VAL A 140 20.22 -24.71 -0.32
CA VAL A 140 20.00 -25.96 -1.06
C VAL A 140 18.69 -25.88 -1.86
N GLY A 141 18.78 -25.97 -3.19
CA GLY A 141 17.61 -25.92 -4.08
C GLY A 141 16.83 -27.24 -4.16
N PRO A 142 15.82 -27.31 -5.05
CA PRO A 142 15.10 -28.55 -5.35
C PRO A 142 15.96 -29.57 -6.11
N ILE A 143 16.98 -29.10 -6.84
CA ILE A 143 17.98 -29.94 -7.50
C ILE A 143 19.24 -29.89 -6.62
N ILE A 144 19.63 -31.05 -6.07
CA ILE A 144 20.69 -31.15 -5.07
C ILE A 144 21.91 -31.82 -5.69
N ASP A 145 23.06 -31.17 -5.62
CA ASP A 145 24.32 -31.73 -6.06
C ASP A 145 24.74 -32.94 -5.21
N GLU A 146 25.46 -33.89 -5.82
CA GLU A 146 25.93 -35.09 -5.10
C GLU A 146 26.79 -34.75 -3.87
N LYS A 147 27.53 -33.63 -3.91
CA LYS A 147 28.34 -33.16 -2.78
C LYS A 147 27.47 -32.78 -1.58
N ASP A 148 26.43 -31.99 -1.81
CA ASP A 148 25.51 -31.55 -0.76
C ASP A 148 24.64 -32.71 -0.26
N MET A 149 24.17 -33.58 -1.16
CA MET A 149 23.42 -34.78 -0.80
C MET A 149 24.23 -35.71 0.13
N ASN A 150 25.52 -35.92 -0.19
CA ASN A 150 26.40 -36.74 0.63
C ASN A 150 26.71 -36.08 1.98
N LEU A 151 26.83 -34.75 2.03
CA LEU A 151 27.01 -34.00 3.28
C LEU A 151 25.76 -34.10 4.16
N LEU A 152 24.57 -33.89 3.61
CA LEU A 152 23.30 -33.96 4.32
C LEU A 152 23.04 -35.35 4.89
N THR A 153 23.30 -36.41 4.11
CA THR A 153 23.16 -37.79 4.57
C THR A 153 24.18 -38.14 5.66
N LYS A 154 25.36 -37.52 5.64
CA LYS A 154 26.41 -37.72 6.67
C LYS A 154 26.07 -36.99 7.97
N THR A 155 25.54 -35.77 7.86
CA THR A 155 25.17 -34.94 9.02
C THR A 155 23.88 -35.41 9.67
N ASN A 156 22.94 -35.96 8.89
CA ASN A 156 21.67 -36.49 9.35
C ASN A 156 21.50 -37.97 8.90
N PRO A 157 22.06 -38.94 9.65
CA PRO A 157 22.09 -40.35 9.24
C PRO A 157 20.71 -41.01 9.09
N ASP A 158 19.70 -40.46 9.78
CA ASP A 158 18.33 -40.99 9.78
C ASP A 158 17.54 -40.58 8.53
N TYR A 159 18.09 -39.68 7.70
CA TYR A 159 17.38 -39.16 6.54
C TYR A 159 17.68 -40.01 5.30
N THR A 160 16.63 -40.47 4.64
CA THR A 160 16.79 -41.14 3.34
C THR A 160 17.01 -40.09 2.24
N LYS A 161 17.84 -40.42 1.23
CA LYS A 161 18.05 -39.53 0.07
C LYS A 161 16.73 -39.11 -0.58
N LYS A 162 15.80 -40.07 -0.69
CA LYS A 162 14.45 -39.83 -1.21
C LYS A 162 13.67 -38.81 -0.38
N PHE A 163 13.70 -38.92 0.94
CA PHE A 163 13.06 -37.93 1.82
C PHE A 163 13.65 -36.53 1.63
N ILE A 164 14.99 -36.42 1.53
CA ILE A 164 15.67 -35.14 1.31
C ILE A 164 15.22 -34.50 -0.01
N GLU A 165 15.16 -35.28 -1.09
CA GLU A 165 14.68 -34.82 -2.41
C GLU A 165 13.20 -34.38 -2.35
N ASP A 166 12.33 -35.24 -1.80
CA ASP A 166 10.89 -34.98 -1.71
C ASP A 166 10.59 -33.74 -0.83
N TYR A 167 11.32 -33.57 0.28
CA TYR A 167 11.18 -32.41 1.16
C TYR A 167 11.74 -31.13 0.53
N CYS A 168 12.90 -31.19 -0.14
CA CYS A 168 13.48 -30.03 -0.82
C CYS A 168 12.58 -29.56 -1.97
N TYR A 169 11.97 -30.48 -2.70
CA TYR A 169 10.95 -30.15 -3.69
C TYR A 169 9.69 -29.55 -3.06
N PHE A 170 9.21 -30.13 -1.94
CA PHE A 170 8.05 -29.60 -1.22
C PHE A 170 8.26 -28.15 -0.76
N ARG A 171 9.36 -27.85 -0.05
CA ARG A 171 9.64 -26.48 0.42
C ARG A 171 9.80 -25.50 -0.75
N TYR A 172 10.42 -25.93 -1.85
CA TYR A 172 10.59 -25.09 -3.05
C TYR A 172 9.24 -24.72 -3.68
N GLN A 173 8.33 -25.69 -3.82
CA GLN A 173 6.99 -25.41 -4.35
C GLN A 173 6.15 -24.58 -3.38
N LEU A 174 6.32 -24.79 -2.08
CA LEU A 174 5.62 -24.05 -1.04
C LEU A 174 5.97 -22.55 -1.06
N VAL A 175 7.26 -22.19 -1.12
CA VAL A 175 7.70 -20.77 -1.10
C VAL A 175 7.40 -20.00 -2.38
N ARG A 176 7.01 -20.70 -3.47
CA ARG A 176 6.49 -20.09 -4.71
C ARG A 176 5.01 -19.74 -4.62
N LEU A 177 4.31 -20.19 -3.59
CA LEU A 177 2.96 -19.73 -3.28
C LEU A 177 3.01 -18.34 -2.65
N HIS A 178 1.87 -17.65 -2.70
CA HIS A 178 1.75 -16.38 -2.01
C HIS A 178 1.90 -16.58 -0.48
N PRO A 179 2.52 -15.66 0.26
CA PRO A 179 2.75 -15.85 1.70
C PRO A 179 1.51 -16.11 2.54
N THR A 180 0.34 -15.62 2.13
CA THR A 180 -0.94 -15.95 2.79
C THR A 180 -1.36 -17.41 2.62
N ASP A 181 -0.90 -18.08 1.56
CA ASP A 181 -1.29 -19.46 1.23
C ASP A 181 -0.38 -20.49 1.92
N PHE A 182 0.86 -20.12 2.23
CA PHE A 182 1.81 -21.01 2.92
C PHE A 182 1.94 -20.75 4.42
N GLU A 183 1.34 -19.69 4.97
CA GLU A 183 1.49 -19.28 6.37
C GLU A 183 1.17 -20.40 7.36
N ASP A 184 0.11 -21.17 7.10
CA ASP A 184 -0.31 -22.34 7.90
C ASP A 184 0.74 -23.48 7.94
N TYR A 185 1.73 -23.45 7.05
CA TYR A 185 2.75 -24.50 6.88
C TYR A 185 4.15 -24.05 7.32
N LEU A 186 4.28 -22.84 7.89
CA LEU A 186 5.57 -22.31 8.35
C LEU A 186 6.25 -23.18 9.40
N GLU A 187 5.50 -23.96 10.18
CA GLU A 187 6.06 -24.92 11.15
C GLU A 187 6.91 -26.02 10.49
N TYR A 188 6.74 -26.25 9.19
CA TYR A 188 7.43 -27.30 8.44
C TYR A 188 8.56 -26.77 7.54
N VAL A 189 8.83 -25.46 7.51
CA VAL A 189 9.86 -24.85 6.64
C VAL A 189 10.67 -23.80 7.40
N ASP A 190 11.99 -23.81 7.20
CA ASP A 190 12.87 -22.87 7.90
C ASP A 190 12.65 -21.47 7.32
N PHE A 191 12.42 -20.48 8.19
CA PHE A 191 12.16 -19.12 7.75
C PHE A 191 13.35 -18.53 6.99
N SER A 192 14.58 -19.01 7.25
CA SER A 192 15.77 -18.66 6.47
C SER A 192 15.62 -19.07 5.00
N TYR A 193 15.00 -20.22 4.71
CA TYR A 193 14.70 -20.64 3.33
C TYR A 193 13.63 -19.75 2.69
N VAL A 194 12.61 -19.34 3.45
CA VAL A 194 11.60 -18.38 3.00
C VAL A 194 12.27 -17.06 2.62
N CYS A 195 13.14 -16.51 3.49
CA CYS A 195 13.91 -15.29 3.20
C CYS A 195 14.80 -15.43 1.96
N TYR A 196 15.35 -16.62 1.70
CA TYR A 196 16.20 -16.88 0.54
C TYR A 196 15.42 -16.91 -0.78
N ALA A 197 14.31 -17.67 -0.81
CA ALA A 197 13.73 -18.17 -2.05
C ALA A 197 12.36 -17.58 -2.38
N CYS A 198 11.65 -16.97 -1.42
CA CYS A 198 10.36 -16.36 -1.68
C CYS A 198 10.54 -14.94 -2.24
N ASP A 199 10.23 -14.77 -3.51
CA ASP A 199 10.30 -13.49 -4.25
C ASP A 199 9.11 -12.57 -3.99
N GLN A 200 8.07 -13.05 -3.31
CA GLN A 200 6.82 -12.32 -3.03
C GLN A 200 6.76 -11.72 -1.63
N LEU A 201 7.84 -11.76 -0.84
CA LEU A 201 7.84 -11.17 0.50
C LEU A 201 7.67 -9.64 0.40
N SER A 202 6.65 -9.13 1.08
CA SER A 202 6.44 -7.69 1.28
C SER A 202 7.18 -7.21 2.53
N GLU A 203 7.55 -5.93 2.55
CA GLU A 203 8.19 -5.33 3.72
C GLU A 203 7.31 -5.44 4.98
N LYS A 204 5.98 -5.25 4.83
CA LYS A 204 5.02 -5.42 5.94
C LYS A 204 5.06 -6.83 6.51
N TYR A 205 5.16 -7.86 5.66
CA TYR A 205 5.26 -9.26 6.09
C TYR A 205 6.57 -9.54 6.85
N LEU A 206 7.69 -8.98 6.37
CA LEU A 206 8.98 -9.07 7.05
C LEU A 206 8.96 -8.37 8.42
N ILE A 207 8.35 -7.19 8.51
CA ILE A 207 8.22 -6.48 9.79
C ILE A 207 7.33 -7.26 10.76
N HIS A 208 6.22 -7.84 10.29
CA HIS A 208 5.35 -8.68 11.13
C HIS A 208 6.12 -9.85 11.75
N ASN A 209 6.99 -10.47 10.96
CA ASN A 209 7.78 -11.64 11.35
C ASN A 209 9.23 -11.33 11.74
N ILE A 210 9.55 -10.09 12.14
CA ILE A 210 10.94 -9.60 12.29
C ILE A 210 11.84 -10.50 13.15
N ASN A 211 11.26 -11.16 14.17
CA ASN A 211 11.98 -12.06 15.07
C ASN A 211 12.41 -13.38 14.42
N GLN A 212 11.79 -13.76 13.30
CA GLN A 212 12.07 -14.97 12.54
C GLN A 212 12.92 -14.69 11.30
N VAL A 213 13.04 -13.42 10.88
CA VAL A 213 13.78 -13.02 9.68
C VAL A 213 15.26 -13.31 9.84
N ASP A 214 15.82 -14.12 8.94
CA ASP A 214 17.25 -14.30 8.80
C ASP A 214 17.82 -13.29 7.81
N PHE A 215 18.34 -12.18 8.33
CA PHE A 215 18.96 -11.12 7.53
C PHE A 215 20.21 -11.59 6.77
N SER A 216 20.93 -12.58 7.30
CA SER A 216 22.12 -13.14 6.64
C SER A 216 21.77 -13.85 5.34
N THR A 217 20.56 -14.41 5.28
CA THR A 217 20.04 -15.06 4.07
C THR A 217 19.22 -14.09 3.20
N LEU A 218 18.46 -13.17 3.81
CA LEU A 218 17.63 -12.18 3.09
C LEU A 218 18.45 -11.29 2.13
N GLN A 219 19.70 -10.98 2.48
CA GLN A 219 20.60 -10.15 1.66
C GLN A 219 20.95 -10.75 0.28
N TYR A 220 20.52 -11.97 -0.02
CA TYR A 220 20.68 -12.63 -1.33
C TYR A 220 19.39 -12.66 -2.16
N ASN A 221 18.27 -12.20 -1.62
CA ASN A 221 16.97 -12.17 -2.30
C ASN A 221 16.75 -10.83 -3.00
N TYR A 222 17.41 -10.65 -4.15
CA TYR A 222 17.40 -9.39 -4.91
C TYR A 222 16.00 -8.87 -5.27
N PRO A 223 15.02 -9.72 -5.69
CA PRO A 223 13.65 -9.27 -5.96
C PRO A 223 12.94 -8.65 -4.74
N VAL A 224 13.25 -9.12 -3.53
CA VAL A 224 12.72 -8.53 -2.30
C VAL A 224 13.48 -7.24 -1.99
N LEU A 225 14.82 -7.26 -2.03
CA LEU A 225 15.67 -6.10 -1.74
C LEU A 225 15.36 -4.89 -2.63
N SER A 226 14.97 -5.10 -3.89
CA SER A 226 14.62 -4.03 -4.83
C SER A 226 13.34 -3.26 -4.43
N ARG A 227 12.52 -3.78 -3.51
CA ARG A 227 11.24 -3.18 -3.09
C ARG A 227 11.23 -2.68 -1.65
N LEU A 228 12.32 -2.87 -0.91
CA LEU A 228 12.41 -2.45 0.49
C LEU A 228 12.68 -0.96 0.59
N SER A 229 12.02 -0.30 1.54
CA SER A 229 12.27 1.09 1.90
C SER A 229 13.70 1.30 2.40
N ALA A 230 14.20 2.52 2.24
CA ALA A 230 15.50 2.94 2.79
C ALA A 230 15.60 2.64 4.31
N SER A 231 14.49 2.82 5.05
CA SER A 231 14.40 2.51 6.48
C SER A 231 14.72 1.04 6.77
N PHE A 232 14.07 0.13 6.04
CA PHE A 232 14.26 -1.30 6.26
C PHE A 232 15.63 -1.79 5.76
N LYS A 233 16.11 -1.27 4.62
CA LYS A 233 17.47 -1.55 4.14
C LYS A 233 18.52 -1.14 5.18
N ASN A 234 18.40 0.05 5.76
CA ASN A 234 19.30 0.51 6.82
C ASN A 234 19.24 -0.41 8.06
N TYR A 235 18.04 -0.80 8.49
CA TYR A 235 17.85 -1.73 9.60
C TYR A 235 18.50 -3.10 9.33
N MET A 236 18.34 -3.65 8.12
CA MET A 236 18.99 -4.90 7.71
C MET A 236 20.52 -4.81 7.83
N ILE A 237 21.14 -3.72 7.37
CA ILE A 237 22.59 -3.51 7.47
C ILE A 237 23.05 -3.43 8.93
N LEU A 238 22.30 -2.72 9.78
CA LEU A 238 22.60 -2.65 11.22
C LEU A 238 22.52 -4.02 11.89
N GLU A 239 21.53 -4.83 11.51
CA GLU A 239 21.38 -6.20 12.00
C GLU A 239 22.51 -7.13 11.53
N LEU A 240 22.91 -7.07 10.26
CA LEU A 240 24.06 -7.81 9.75
C LEU A 240 25.35 -7.46 10.50
N LYS A 241 25.58 -6.17 10.76
CA LYS A 241 26.72 -5.69 11.56
C LYS A 241 26.64 -6.19 13.00
N ARG A 242 25.45 -6.16 13.63
CA ARG A 242 25.22 -6.67 15.00
C ARG A 242 25.53 -8.16 15.11
N GLN A 243 25.19 -8.93 14.07
CA GLN A 243 25.43 -10.37 14.01
C GLN A 243 26.87 -10.74 13.61
N ASN A 244 27.71 -9.76 13.25
CA ASN A 244 29.00 -9.97 12.60
C ASN A 244 28.89 -10.87 11.36
N ALA A 245 27.77 -10.76 10.63
CA ALA A 245 27.55 -11.49 9.39
C ALA A 245 28.34 -10.83 8.25
N LYS A 246 28.74 -11.63 7.26
CA LYS A 246 29.38 -11.11 6.06
C LYS A 246 28.34 -10.37 5.23
N ILE A 247 28.62 -9.10 4.91
CA ILE A 247 27.80 -8.29 4.02
C ILE A 247 28.01 -8.78 2.58
N ASN A 248 26.94 -8.79 1.80
CA ASN A 248 26.97 -9.21 0.41
C ASN A 248 27.92 -8.32 -0.42
N GLN A 249 28.78 -8.96 -1.19
CA GLN A 249 29.80 -8.32 -2.03
C GLN A 249 29.20 -7.37 -3.08
N HIS A 250 27.94 -7.56 -3.46
CA HIS A 250 27.26 -6.70 -4.42
C HIS A 250 27.10 -5.25 -3.95
N PHE A 251 26.95 -5.01 -2.65
CA PHE A 251 26.73 -3.67 -2.09
C PHE A 251 27.63 -3.34 -0.89
N GLU A 252 28.58 -4.22 -0.53
CA GLU A 252 29.49 -4.04 0.61
C GLU A 252 30.27 -2.71 0.57
N HIS A 253 30.61 -2.23 -0.63
CA HIS A 253 31.38 -1.00 -0.84
C HIS A 253 30.51 0.25 -1.09
N GLU A 254 29.21 0.08 -1.27
CA GLU A 254 28.27 1.13 -1.69
C GLU A 254 26.97 1.07 -0.87
N ILE A 255 27.12 0.87 0.45
CA ILE A 255 25.99 0.69 1.37
C ILE A 255 25.02 1.88 1.34
N ASP A 256 25.55 3.11 1.30
CA ASP A 256 24.73 4.32 1.31
C ASP A 256 23.90 4.42 0.01
N THR A 257 24.52 4.16 -1.14
CA THR A 257 23.83 4.08 -2.44
C THR A 257 22.76 2.99 -2.44
N PHE A 258 23.05 1.80 -1.90
CA PHE A 258 22.06 0.73 -1.80
C PHE A 258 20.82 1.13 -0.97
N ILE A 259 21.04 1.88 0.12
CA ILE A 259 19.95 2.36 0.99
C ILE A 259 19.14 3.46 0.30
N GLU A 260 19.80 4.40 -0.35
CA GLU A 260 19.19 5.61 -0.92
C GLU A 260 18.63 5.44 -2.33
N ASP A 261 19.10 4.47 -3.12
CA ASP A 261 18.63 4.25 -4.49
C ASP A 261 17.54 3.16 -4.53
N GLU A 262 16.32 3.56 -4.89
CA GLU A 262 15.18 2.65 -5.13
C GLU A 262 15.41 1.76 -6.35
N THR A 263 16.25 2.20 -7.30
CA THR A 263 16.51 1.50 -8.56
C THR A 263 17.70 0.54 -8.51
N TYR A 264 18.43 0.47 -7.39
CA TYR A 264 19.68 -0.29 -7.23
C TYR A 264 19.60 -1.75 -7.71
N PHE A 265 18.45 -2.41 -7.47
CA PHE A 265 18.18 -3.78 -7.95
C PHE A 265 16.92 -3.86 -8.82
N SER A 266 16.52 -2.75 -9.45
CA SER A 266 15.32 -2.69 -10.30
C SER A 266 15.35 -3.69 -11.47
N GLU A 267 16.54 -4.04 -11.97
CA GLU A 267 16.73 -5.08 -12.99
C GLU A 267 16.26 -6.48 -12.54
N TYR A 268 16.27 -6.74 -11.23
CA TYR A 268 15.75 -7.97 -10.61
C TYR A 268 14.29 -7.82 -10.15
N GLY A 269 13.70 -6.63 -10.28
CA GLY A 269 12.31 -6.33 -9.92
C GLY A 269 11.28 -6.83 -10.93
N TYR A 270 11.72 -7.23 -12.14
CA TYR A 270 10.85 -7.83 -13.15
C TYR A 270 10.66 -9.33 -12.87
N ILE A 271 9.54 -9.68 -12.24
CA ILE A 271 9.01 -11.04 -12.31
C ILE A 271 8.28 -11.13 -13.65
N ASP A 272 9.02 -11.53 -14.68
CA ASP A 272 8.41 -11.99 -15.93
C ASP A 272 7.59 -13.25 -15.60
N LEU A 273 6.27 -13.09 -15.50
CA LEU A 273 5.33 -14.21 -15.40
C LEU A 273 4.89 -14.63 -16.81
N MET A 274 5.86 -14.74 -17.70
CA MET A 274 5.70 -15.29 -19.05
C MET A 274 6.54 -16.57 -19.11
N ASP A 275 5.97 -17.68 -18.65
CA ASP A 275 6.20 -18.89 -19.44
C ASP A 275 5.36 -18.67 -20.71
N GLU A 276 6.02 -18.32 -21.82
CA GLU A 276 5.42 -17.97 -23.12
C GLU A 276 4.56 -19.10 -23.75
N ASP A 277 4.43 -20.26 -23.08
CA ASP A 277 3.85 -21.48 -23.63
C ASP A 277 2.55 -21.96 -22.98
N ASP A 278 2.02 -21.29 -21.94
CA ASP A 278 0.70 -21.64 -21.41
C ASP A 278 -0.38 -20.75 -22.05
N ASP A 279 -1.20 -21.35 -22.93
CA ASP A 279 -2.47 -20.82 -23.41
C ASP A 279 -3.41 -20.55 -22.22
N ILE A 280 -3.25 -19.38 -21.58
CA ILE A 280 -4.13 -18.91 -20.52
C ILE A 280 -5.42 -18.46 -21.20
N GLU A 281 -6.44 -19.32 -21.19
CA GLU A 281 -7.84 -18.86 -21.23
C GLU A 281 -7.94 -17.66 -20.28
N GLU A 282 -8.25 -16.47 -20.82
CA GLU A 282 -8.42 -15.23 -20.05
C GLU A 282 -9.41 -15.49 -18.90
N GLU A 283 -8.89 -15.77 -17.70
CA GLU A 283 -9.73 -15.96 -16.53
C GLU A 283 -10.44 -14.64 -16.22
N GLU A 284 -11.78 -14.68 -16.24
CA GLU A 284 -12.63 -13.53 -15.97
C GLU A 284 -12.29 -12.95 -14.58
N ILE A 285 -11.68 -11.76 -14.58
CA ILE A 285 -11.44 -10.99 -13.38
C ILE A 285 -12.80 -10.61 -12.78
N GLU A 286 -13.14 -11.17 -11.61
CA GLU A 286 -14.40 -10.83 -10.95
C GLU A 286 -14.27 -9.50 -10.20
N PHE A 287 -14.73 -8.43 -10.85
CA PHE A 287 -14.78 -7.09 -10.27
C PHE A 287 -15.92 -6.95 -9.26
N GLN A 288 -15.60 -6.74 -7.98
CA GLN A 288 -16.58 -6.35 -6.95
C GLN A 288 -16.51 -4.84 -6.69
N PHE A 289 -17.59 -4.12 -6.95
CA PHE A 289 -17.63 -2.65 -6.84
C PHE A 289 -18.21 -2.19 -5.50
N PHE A 290 -17.56 -1.19 -4.89
CA PHE A 290 -18.06 -0.46 -3.73
C PHE A 290 -17.71 1.04 -3.83
N GLU A 291 -18.62 1.93 -3.41
CA GLU A 291 -18.42 3.39 -3.40
C GLU A 291 -18.74 3.97 -2.02
N PHE A 292 -17.84 4.78 -1.41
CA PHE A 292 -18.05 5.33 -0.07
C PHE A 292 -17.33 6.68 0.23
N ASP A 293 -17.86 7.36 1.26
CA ASP A 293 -17.51 8.67 1.82
C ASP A 293 -16.11 8.72 2.50
N ARG A 294 -15.18 9.52 1.95
CA ARG A 294 -13.81 9.69 2.49
C ARG A 294 -13.70 10.64 3.69
N GLY A 295 -14.80 11.07 4.30
CA GLY A 295 -14.78 11.99 5.45
C GLY A 295 -14.20 13.37 5.11
N GLN A 296 -14.05 14.23 6.12
CA GLN A 296 -13.74 15.65 5.94
C GLN A 296 -12.38 15.94 5.30
N TYR A 297 -11.38 15.06 5.49
CA TYR A 297 -10.02 15.25 4.97
C TYR A 297 -9.68 14.38 3.76
N LYS A 298 -10.61 13.53 3.31
CA LYS A 298 -10.47 12.68 2.13
C LYS A 298 -9.12 11.92 2.04
N TRP A 299 -8.49 11.45 3.12
CA TRP A 299 -7.20 10.73 2.99
C TRP A 299 -7.37 9.32 2.43
N TYR A 300 -6.41 8.89 1.61
CA TYR A 300 -6.44 7.57 0.98
C TYR A 300 -6.29 6.46 2.04
N GLY A 301 -7.26 5.55 2.11
CA GLY A 301 -7.31 4.44 3.08
C GLY A 301 -8.10 4.66 4.38
N SER A 302 -8.65 5.84 4.62
CA SER A 302 -9.47 6.10 5.82
C SER A 302 -10.67 5.14 5.92
N GLU A 303 -10.94 4.59 7.11
CA GLU A 303 -12.16 3.83 7.35
C GLU A 303 -13.38 4.73 7.27
N HIS A 304 -14.41 4.19 6.62
CA HIS A 304 -15.69 4.83 6.41
C HIS A 304 -16.29 5.31 7.74
N LEU A 305 -17.08 6.39 7.66
CA LEU A 305 -17.97 6.81 8.75
C LEU A 305 -19.10 5.80 9.06
N VAL A 306 -19.14 4.66 8.35
CA VAL A 306 -20.13 3.59 8.44
C VAL A 306 -19.56 2.45 9.29
N LYS A 307 -20.11 2.23 10.48
CA LYS A 307 -19.76 1.06 11.31
C LYS A 307 -20.23 -0.21 10.63
N GLY A 308 -19.34 -1.20 10.47
CA GLY A 308 -19.68 -2.55 9.99
C GLY A 308 -19.26 -2.86 8.54
N ILE A 309 -18.77 -1.87 7.79
CA ILE A 309 -18.14 -2.07 6.49
C ILE A 309 -16.62 -1.91 6.68
N PRO A 310 -15.81 -2.96 6.47
CA PRO A 310 -14.35 -2.83 6.43
C PRO A 310 -13.94 -1.69 5.48
N SER A 311 -12.88 -0.92 5.77
CA SER A 311 -12.40 0.09 4.80
C SER A 311 -12.22 -0.56 3.43
N PHE A 312 -12.57 0.17 2.35
CA PHE A 312 -12.41 -0.34 0.98
C PHE A 312 -10.96 -0.78 0.72
N ARG A 313 -9.99 -0.08 1.34
CA ARG A 313 -8.58 -0.48 1.33
C ARG A 313 -8.32 -1.83 1.98
N SER A 314 -8.97 -2.17 3.11
CA SER A 314 -8.86 -3.50 3.75
C SER A 314 -9.46 -4.66 2.96
N GLN A 315 -10.15 -4.37 1.85
CA GLN A 315 -10.64 -5.35 0.89
C GLN A 315 -9.77 -5.43 -0.38
N VAL A 316 -8.85 -4.47 -0.56
CA VAL A 316 -7.88 -4.43 -1.65
C VAL A 316 -6.66 -5.24 -1.22
N TYR A 317 -6.27 -6.19 -2.07
CA TYR A 317 -4.95 -6.79 -2.00
C TYR A 317 -3.91 -5.76 -2.48
N ASP A 318 -2.77 -5.66 -1.82
CA ASP A 318 -1.67 -4.83 -2.32
C ASP A 318 -1.15 -5.36 -3.68
N ASP A 319 -0.20 -4.65 -4.30
CA ASP A 319 0.36 -5.01 -5.61
C ASP A 319 0.98 -6.43 -5.65
N LEU A 320 1.30 -6.99 -4.48
CA LEU A 320 1.86 -8.33 -4.32
C LEU A 320 0.81 -9.39 -4.01
N GLY A 321 -0.44 -9.00 -3.71
CA GLY A 321 -1.51 -9.93 -3.39
C GLY A 321 -1.79 -10.09 -1.88
N PHE A 322 -1.30 -9.20 -1.01
CA PHE A 322 -1.58 -9.25 0.44
C PHE A 322 -2.84 -8.49 0.81
N LYS A 323 -3.71 -9.14 1.58
CA LYS A 323 -4.93 -8.51 2.09
C LYS A 323 -4.55 -7.39 3.04
N ASN A 324 -5.00 -6.18 2.74
CA ASN A 324 -4.85 -5.07 3.68
C ASN A 324 -5.66 -5.33 4.95
N PRO A 325 -5.10 -5.06 6.13
CA PRO A 325 -5.77 -5.30 7.40
C PRO A 325 -6.92 -4.31 7.64
N THR A 326 -7.97 -4.78 8.29
CA THR A 326 -9.08 -3.94 8.80
C THR A 326 -8.60 -3.08 9.99
N ASN A 327 -9.33 -2.03 10.39
CA ASN A 327 -8.89 -1.26 11.57
C ASN A 327 -8.85 -2.11 12.84
N LYS A 328 -9.75 -3.10 12.97
CA LYS A 328 -9.74 -3.99 14.15
C LYS A 328 -8.48 -4.87 14.16
N GLU A 329 -8.11 -5.41 13.01
CA GLU A 329 -6.89 -6.21 12.85
C GLU A 329 -5.65 -5.33 13.09
N MET A 330 -5.58 -4.14 12.49
CA MET A 330 -4.48 -3.21 12.75
C MET A 330 -4.40 -2.72 14.18
N ASP A 331 -5.52 -2.42 14.84
CA ASP A 331 -5.52 -2.03 16.25
C ASP A 331 -4.99 -3.16 17.14
N HIS A 332 -5.24 -4.41 16.78
CA HIS A 332 -4.69 -5.57 17.48
C HIS A 332 -3.18 -5.71 17.20
N LEU A 333 -2.78 -5.63 15.93
CA LEU A 333 -1.39 -5.73 15.50
C LEU A 333 -0.51 -4.65 16.12
N MET A 334 -0.95 -3.38 16.07
CA MET A 334 -0.21 -2.24 16.64
C MET A 334 -0.02 -2.35 18.16
N LYS A 335 -0.91 -3.05 18.87
CA LYS A 335 -0.74 -3.33 20.30
C LYS A 335 0.25 -4.45 20.58
N SER A 336 0.41 -5.39 19.64
CA SER A 336 1.34 -6.51 19.77
C SER A 336 2.76 -6.18 19.30
N TYR A 337 2.94 -5.12 18.50
CA TYR A 337 4.23 -4.78 17.95
C TYR A 337 5.22 -4.20 18.97
N THR A 338 6.50 -4.55 18.79
CA THR A 338 7.59 -3.93 19.54
C THR A 338 7.84 -2.50 19.05
N LEU A 339 8.64 -1.76 19.81
CA LEU A 339 9.00 -0.39 19.44
C LEU A 339 9.75 -0.35 18.09
N GLU A 340 10.63 -1.33 17.84
CA GLU A 340 11.36 -1.46 16.58
C GLU A 340 10.43 -1.72 15.40
N GLN A 341 9.45 -2.62 15.57
CA GLN A 341 8.45 -2.88 14.53
C GLN A 341 7.60 -1.64 14.24
N ILE A 342 7.21 -0.89 15.27
CA ILE A 342 6.46 0.37 15.09
C ILE A 342 7.30 1.41 14.35
N ASN A 343 8.59 1.52 14.68
CA ASN A 343 9.52 2.43 14.00
C ASN A 343 9.62 2.09 12.49
N LEU A 344 9.90 0.82 12.17
CA LEU A 344 9.96 0.35 10.79
C LEU A 344 8.64 0.55 10.04
N LEU A 345 7.50 0.24 10.67
CA LEU A 345 6.18 0.46 10.07
C LEU A 345 5.94 1.95 9.81
N SER A 346 6.34 2.84 10.72
CA SER A 346 6.10 4.29 10.58
C SER A 346 6.71 4.86 9.28
N ALA A 347 7.79 4.27 8.79
CA ALA A 347 8.42 4.62 7.52
C ALA A 347 7.60 4.23 6.27
N VAL A 348 6.69 3.26 6.36
CA VAL A 348 5.93 2.72 5.21
C VAL A 348 4.42 2.74 5.39
N LEU A 349 3.93 3.23 6.53
CA LEU A 349 2.51 3.34 6.80
C LEU A 349 1.87 4.41 5.94
N GLU A 350 0.69 4.09 5.42
CA GLU A 350 -0.06 5.01 4.58
C GLU A 350 -0.72 6.10 5.44
N PRO A 351 -1.12 7.25 4.85
CA PRO A 351 -1.55 8.43 5.60
C PRO A 351 -2.69 8.18 6.60
N HIS A 352 -3.62 7.30 6.26
CA HIS A 352 -4.71 6.96 7.16
C HIS A 352 -4.26 6.22 8.44
N TRP A 353 -3.28 5.31 8.33
CA TRP A 353 -2.71 4.62 9.47
C TRP A 353 -1.86 5.56 10.29
N LEU A 354 -1.07 6.42 9.63
CA LEU A 354 -0.30 7.47 10.30
C LEU A 354 -1.21 8.39 11.14
N HIS A 355 -2.34 8.84 10.58
CA HIS A 355 -3.31 9.63 11.32
C HIS A 355 -3.93 8.88 12.50
N ARG A 356 -4.38 7.63 12.25
CA ARG A 356 -5.05 6.80 13.27
C ARG A 356 -4.14 6.55 14.47
N PHE A 357 -2.88 6.24 14.20
CA PHE A 357 -1.89 5.88 15.21
C PHE A 357 -0.90 7.00 15.55
N ARG A 358 -1.24 8.25 15.22
CA ARG A 358 -0.39 9.45 15.42
C ARG A 358 0.24 9.60 16.81
N GLU A 359 -0.37 9.05 17.86
CA GLU A 359 0.14 9.13 19.23
C GLU A 359 1.16 8.03 19.56
N ILE A 360 1.29 7.01 18.72
CA ILE A 360 2.07 5.78 18.98
C ILE A 360 3.20 5.63 17.96
N ILE A 361 3.00 6.08 16.72
CA ILE A 361 4.00 5.99 15.66
C ILE A 361 5.24 6.83 15.94
N ASP A 362 6.34 6.43 15.33
CA ASP A 362 7.57 7.22 15.34
C ASP A 362 7.52 8.26 14.21
N TRP A 363 7.17 9.49 14.58
CA TRP A 363 7.14 10.62 13.65
C TRP A 363 8.51 10.98 13.09
N LYS A 364 9.59 10.61 13.78
CA LYS A 364 10.94 10.79 13.25
C LYS A 364 11.14 9.94 12.01
N ALA A 365 10.83 8.65 12.13
CA ALA A 365 10.93 7.69 11.04
C ALA A 365 9.93 7.99 9.91
N ALA A 366 8.70 8.38 10.27
CA ALA A 366 7.71 8.79 9.28
C ALA A 366 8.20 10.01 8.48
N CYS A 367 8.66 11.06 9.16
CA CYS A 367 9.15 12.27 8.48
C CYS A 367 10.38 11.98 7.62
N LEU A 368 11.29 11.11 8.06
CA LEU A 368 12.55 10.82 7.36
C LEU A 368 12.38 9.94 6.11
N TYR A 369 11.49 8.94 6.15
CA TYR A 369 11.48 7.88 5.14
C TYR A 369 10.16 7.70 4.40
N ASN A 370 9.05 8.27 4.89
CA ASN A 370 7.75 7.90 4.36
C ASN A 370 7.43 8.61 3.02
N PRO A 371 7.20 7.86 1.94
CA PRO A 371 6.94 8.43 0.62
C PRO A 371 5.52 9.00 0.49
N TYR A 372 4.59 8.57 1.34
CA TYR A 372 3.18 8.94 1.22
C TYR A 372 2.84 10.28 1.87
N LEU A 373 3.82 11.02 2.38
CA LEU A 373 3.60 12.33 3.00
C LEU A 373 3.33 13.37 1.91
N THR A 374 2.20 14.06 2.04
CA THR A 374 1.76 15.14 1.13
C THR A 374 1.50 16.42 1.90
N ASP A 375 1.45 17.55 1.19
CA ASP A 375 1.17 18.88 1.75
C ASP A 375 -0.05 18.93 2.66
N ASP A 376 -1.16 18.34 2.22
CA ASP A 376 -2.42 18.29 2.96
C ASP A 376 -2.26 17.51 4.26
N PHE A 377 -1.56 16.39 4.21
CA PHE A 377 -1.33 15.55 5.37
C PHE A 377 -0.42 16.22 6.39
N LEU A 378 0.71 16.78 5.92
CA LEU A 378 1.68 17.49 6.75
C LEU A 378 1.05 18.75 7.37
N SER A 379 0.28 19.50 6.60
CA SER A 379 -0.44 20.69 7.09
C SER A 379 -1.50 20.36 8.14
N ALA A 380 -2.18 19.22 8.01
CA ALA A 380 -3.15 18.76 9.01
C ALA A 380 -2.49 18.28 10.32
N HIS A 381 -1.23 17.83 10.26
CA HIS A 381 -0.51 17.23 11.39
C HIS A 381 0.72 18.02 11.83
N LEU A 382 0.77 19.33 11.57
CA LEU A 382 1.92 20.19 11.84
C LEU A 382 2.53 20.07 13.24
N ASN A 383 1.73 19.74 14.25
CA ASN A 383 2.20 19.57 15.63
C ASN A 383 3.09 18.34 15.82
N TYR A 384 3.01 17.36 14.92
CA TYR A 384 3.80 16.13 14.95
C TYR A 384 4.95 16.13 13.93
N VAL A 385 4.89 17.02 12.93
CA VAL A 385 5.92 17.09 11.88
C VAL A 385 7.26 17.50 12.46
N GLN A 386 8.26 16.64 12.29
CA GLN A 386 9.65 16.92 12.64
C GLN A 386 10.38 17.44 11.40
N PHE A 387 10.49 18.78 11.30
CA PHE A 387 11.03 19.45 10.11
C PHE A 387 12.52 19.17 9.86
N GLU A 388 13.29 18.81 10.89
CA GLU A 388 14.69 18.42 10.73
C GLU A 388 14.80 17.11 9.93
N GLU A 389 14.02 16.09 10.31
CA GLU A 389 13.97 14.81 9.61
C GLU A 389 13.22 14.88 8.29
N LEU A 390 12.11 15.62 8.22
CA LEU A 390 11.41 15.86 6.95
C LEU A 390 12.34 16.50 5.91
N GLY A 391 13.22 17.40 6.34
CA GLY A 391 14.20 18.05 5.47
C GLY A 391 15.17 17.07 4.79
N GLN A 392 15.34 15.86 5.32
CA GLN A 392 16.19 14.81 4.78
C GLN A 392 15.41 13.77 3.96
N ASN A 393 14.09 13.88 3.88
CA ASN A 393 13.25 12.93 3.16
C ASN A 393 13.31 13.22 1.67
N LEU A 394 13.86 12.27 0.92
CA LEU A 394 13.96 12.35 -0.55
C LEU A 394 12.77 11.71 -1.27
N TRP A 395 11.83 11.12 -0.54
CA TRP A 395 10.80 10.23 -1.07
C TRP A 395 9.40 10.84 -1.05
N CYS A 396 9.15 11.82 -0.19
CA CYS A 396 7.84 12.46 -0.10
C CYS A 396 7.55 13.43 -1.25
N GLU A 397 6.27 13.60 -1.56
CA GLU A 397 5.79 14.53 -2.60
C GLU A 397 5.20 15.78 -1.93
N VAL A 398 5.96 16.88 -1.98
CA VAL A 398 5.52 18.20 -1.47
C VAL A 398 5.62 19.25 -2.55
N THR A 399 4.81 20.31 -2.47
CA THR A 399 4.88 21.41 -3.44
C THR A 399 5.86 22.50 -3.01
N GLU A 400 6.29 23.31 -3.99
CA GLU A 400 7.05 24.55 -3.75
C GLU A 400 6.32 25.48 -2.77
N GLU A 401 4.99 25.62 -2.91
CA GLU A 401 4.17 26.45 -2.02
C GLU A 401 4.26 25.99 -0.56
N PHE A 402 4.28 24.67 -0.33
CA PHE A 402 4.48 24.10 1.01
C PHE A 402 5.87 24.43 1.55
N ILE A 403 6.91 24.27 0.73
CA ILE A 403 8.30 24.56 1.10
C ILE A 403 8.46 26.04 1.46
N GLU A 404 7.99 26.97 0.62
CA GLU A 404 8.06 28.40 0.90
C GLU A 404 7.33 28.77 2.20
N LYS A 405 6.10 28.25 2.37
CA LYS A 405 5.28 28.52 3.56
C LYS A 405 5.93 28.09 4.87
N TYR A 406 6.68 26.99 4.87
CA TYR A 406 7.33 26.44 6.07
C TYR A 406 8.85 26.55 6.06
N MET A 407 9.43 27.31 5.14
CA MET A 407 10.89 27.46 4.94
C MET A 407 11.64 27.67 6.26
N ASN A 408 11.17 28.59 7.10
CA ASN A 408 11.82 28.94 8.37
C ASN A 408 11.74 27.86 9.47
N ARG A 409 11.01 26.76 9.24
CA ARG A 409 10.91 25.65 10.19
C ARG A 409 11.97 24.57 9.96
N PHE A 410 12.58 24.53 8.77
CA PHE A 410 13.64 23.58 8.46
C PHE A 410 14.96 23.97 9.13
N ASN A 411 15.82 22.98 9.39
CA ASN A 411 17.14 23.20 9.98
C ASN A 411 18.18 23.57 8.90
N HIS A 412 18.38 24.88 8.70
CA HIS A 412 19.31 25.43 7.71
C HIS A 412 20.77 25.53 8.18
N THR A 413 21.11 24.95 9.34
CA THR A 413 22.53 24.85 9.76
C THR A 413 23.33 23.88 8.88
N LYS A 414 22.63 23.04 8.14
CA LYS A 414 23.14 22.10 7.14
C LYS A 414 22.31 22.24 5.86
N PRO A 415 22.79 21.72 4.73
CA PRO A 415 21.95 21.57 3.55
C PRO A 415 20.68 20.77 3.86
N VAL A 416 19.59 21.13 3.19
CA VAL A 416 18.27 20.52 3.38
C VAL A 416 17.86 19.83 2.07
N PRO A 417 18.16 18.53 1.92
CA PRO A 417 17.92 17.77 0.69
C PRO A 417 16.52 17.95 0.08
N LEU A 418 15.47 17.92 0.90
CA LEU A 418 14.09 18.10 0.43
C LEU A 418 13.88 19.45 -0.27
N ILE A 419 14.52 20.52 0.23
CA ILE A 419 14.42 21.85 -0.36
C ILE A 419 15.24 21.92 -1.64
N ILE A 420 16.45 21.35 -1.65
CA ILE A 420 17.34 21.36 -2.81
C ILE A 420 16.69 20.62 -3.99
N ARG A 421 15.99 19.52 -3.71
CA ARG A 421 15.23 18.73 -4.69
C ARG A 421 14.16 19.55 -5.42
N HIS A 422 13.59 20.55 -4.76
CA HIS A 422 12.51 21.41 -5.27
C HIS A 422 12.98 22.86 -5.44
N LEU A 423 14.29 23.06 -5.56
CA LEU A 423 14.86 24.40 -5.62
C LEU A 423 14.55 25.02 -6.99
N THR A 424 13.91 26.18 -6.98
CA THR A 424 13.72 27.02 -8.16
C THR A 424 14.55 28.29 -8.04
N GLU A 425 14.79 28.98 -9.15
CA GLU A 425 15.43 30.30 -9.15
C GLU A 425 14.74 31.26 -8.15
N GLU A 426 13.41 31.28 -8.12
CA GLU A 426 12.64 32.14 -7.23
C GLU A 426 12.89 31.82 -5.75
N ILE A 427 12.79 30.54 -5.37
CA ILE A 427 13.05 30.10 -3.99
C ILE A 427 14.49 30.43 -3.58
N TYR A 428 15.46 30.18 -4.47
CA TYR A 428 16.85 30.49 -4.22
C TYR A 428 17.08 31.98 -4.00
N LEU A 429 16.58 32.85 -4.89
CA LEU A 429 16.73 34.30 -4.75
C LEU A 429 16.07 34.84 -3.47
N ASN A 430 14.92 34.30 -3.10
CA ASN A 430 14.18 34.69 -1.89
C ASN A 430 14.89 34.26 -0.58
N HIS A 431 15.65 33.16 -0.61
CA HIS A 431 16.22 32.53 0.59
C HIS A 431 17.73 32.27 0.55
N LYS A 432 18.46 32.88 -0.39
CA LYS A 432 19.91 32.66 -0.61
C LYS A 432 20.79 32.78 0.64
N ASP A 433 20.45 33.69 1.55
CA ASP A 433 21.25 33.93 2.76
C ASP A 433 21.05 32.81 3.81
N THR A 434 19.99 32.02 3.65
CA THR A 434 19.58 30.96 4.58
C THR A 434 19.96 29.59 4.03
N LEU A 435 19.69 29.34 2.75
CA LEU A 435 19.95 28.05 2.12
C LEU A 435 21.46 27.73 2.04
N LYS A 436 21.81 26.48 2.33
CA LYS A 436 23.18 25.96 2.20
C LYS A 436 23.24 25.03 1.00
N VAL A 437 23.62 25.58 -0.16
CA VAL A 437 23.75 24.86 -1.42
C VAL A 437 25.02 25.36 -2.11
N ASP A 438 25.84 24.43 -2.58
CA ASP A 438 26.97 24.68 -3.47
C ASP A 438 26.77 23.91 -4.78
N SER A 439 27.63 24.17 -5.78
CA SER A 439 27.51 23.55 -7.11
C SER A 439 27.63 22.02 -7.08
N ASP A 440 28.50 21.48 -6.22
CA ASP A 440 28.67 20.03 -6.09
C ASP A 440 27.38 19.38 -5.56
N LEU A 441 26.75 20.01 -4.57
CA LEU A 441 25.49 19.53 -4.01
C LEU A 441 24.32 19.72 -4.96
N LEU A 442 24.24 20.85 -5.67
CA LEU A 442 23.20 21.06 -6.69
C LEU A 442 23.29 20.00 -7.80
N TYR A 443 24.51 19.64 -8.22
CA TYR A 443 24.74 18.59 -9.21
C TYR A 443 24.24 17.22 -8.74
N GLN A 444 24.36 16.90 -7.44
CA GLN A 444 23.83 15.64 -6.88
C GLN A 444 22.30 15.52 -7.06
N TYR A 445 21.59 16.65 -7.07
CA TYR A 445 20.13 16.69 -7.23
C TYR A 445 19.68 17.08 -8.66
N TYR A 446 20.60 17.11 -9.63
CA TYR A 446 20.36 17.54 -11.02
C TYR A 446 19.09 16.92 -11.63
N GLN A 447 18.93 15.60 -11.49
CA GLN A 447 17.78 14.88 -12.07
C GLN A 447 16.44 15.30 -11.46
N SER A 448 16.43 15.77 -10.21
CA SER A 448 15.20 16.22 -9.54
C SER A 448 14.87 17.69 -9.82
N VAL A 449 15.89 18.55 -9.89
CA VAL A 449 15.73 19.98 -10.17
C VAL A 449 15.35 20.23 -11.64
N GLY A 450 15.93 19.43 -12.54
CA GLY A 450 15.72 19.55 -13.98
C GLY A 450 16.66 20.55 -14.66
N ASP A 451 16.95 20.29 -15.93
CA ASP A 451 17.99 20.98 -16.72
C ASP A 451 17.86 22.51 -16.69
N GLU A 452 16.65 23.04 -16.92
CA GLU A 452 16.42 24.49 -17.03
C GLU A 452 16.64 25.23 -15.70
N GLU A 453 16.13 24.71 -14.59
CA GLU A 453 16.31 25.35 -13.27
C GLU A 453 17.74 25.15 -12.76
N TYR A 454 18.35 24.00 -13.04
CA TYR A 454 19.75 23.76 -12.72
C TYR A 454 20.66 24.81 -13.35
N GLU A 455 20.53 25.10 -14.65
CA GLU A 455 21.37 26.08 -15.34
C GLU A 455 21.22 27.49 -14.75
N LYS A 456 19.99 27.89 -14.40
CA LYS A 456 19.72 29.19 -13.76
C LYS A 456 20.37 29.29 -12.38
N ILE A 457 20.16 28.30 -11.52
CA ILE A 457 20.69 28.31 -10.15
C ILE A 457 22.22 28.19 -10.18
N GLN A 458 22.78 27.36 -11.07
CA GLN A 458 24.22 27.23 -11.23
C GLN A 458 24.87 28.56 -11.63
N SER A 459 24.26 29.30 -12.56
CA SER A 459 24.74 30.64 -12.93
C SER A 459 24.76 31.60 -11.73
N LEU A 460 23.76 31.51 -10.86
CA LEU A 460 23.67 32.33 -9.64
C LEU A 460 24.61 31.90 -8.50
N LEU A 461 25.14 30.67 -8.54
CA LEU A 461 26.15 30.18 -7.59
C LEU A 461 27.58 30.51 -8.03
N GLU A 462 27.79 30.73 -9.34
CA GLU A 462 29.07 31.12 -9.92
C GLU A 462 29.33 32.64 -9.83
N ASP A 463 28.27 33.45 -9.71
CA ASP A 463 28.29 34.90 -9.47
C ASP A 463 28.49 35.27 -7.98
#